data_AF-A0A963I763-F1
#
_entry.id   AF-A0A963I763-F1
#
_cell.length_a   1.000
_cell.length_b   1.000
_cell.length_c   1.000
_cell.angle_alpha   90.00
_cell.angle_beta   90.00
_cell.angle_gamma   90.00
#
_symmetry.space_group_name_H-M   'P 1'
#
loop_
_entity.id
_entity.type
_entity.pdbx_description
1 polymer ?
#
loop_
_entity_poly.entity_id
_entity_poly.type
_entity_poly.pdbx_seq_one_letter_code
_entity_poly.pdbx_strand_id
1 'polypeptide(L)'
;MTSAPTPKKRYRVAAQPESFDPDAVLPRIQHLLDAEDPDINDPAFPLLARYEKWQREEWRKRSDYQSSLGADAGVPMQEAQRMWEIGRLEAESADFMLIHTKEALRLFIGRGADPDGKVARIPGAKSVGSALRALWIASGQDNPY
;
A
#
# COMPACT_ATOMS: atom_id res chain seq x y z
N MET A 1 -36.46 8.45 37.24
CA MET A 1 -35.65 7.22 37.45
C MET A 1 -36.07 6.24 36.36
N THR A 2 -35.30 5.77 35.39
CA THR A 2 -33.92 5.95 34.93
C THR A 2 -33.97 5.39 33.50
N SER A 3 -33.66 6.17 32.46
CA SER A 3 -33.71 5.64 31.08
C SER A 3 -32.57 4.64 30.87
N ALA A 4 -32.90 3.47 30.36
CA ALA A 4 -31.91 2.42 30.09
C ALA A 4 -30.98 2.84 28.95
N PRO A 5 -29.65 2.64 29.05
CA PRO A 5 -28.72 2.98 27.99
C PRO A 5 -28.87 2.02 26.81
N THR A 6 -29.03 2.57 25.62
CA THR A 6 -29.14 1.85 24.36
C THR A 6 -27.87 1.02 24.09
N PRO A 7 -27.95 -0.25 23.66
CA PRO A 7 -26.77 -1.07 23.43
C PRO A 7 -25.95 -0.54 22.25
N LYS A 8 -24.70 -0.16 22.50
CA LYS A 8 -23.72 0.21 21.45
C LYS A 8 -23.55 -0.98 20.52
N LYS A 9 -23.90 -0.83 19.23
CA LYS A 9 -23.59 -1.80 18.18
C LYS A 9 -22.09 -2.05 18.18
N ARG A 10 -21.68 -3.23 18.65
CA ARG A 10 -20.30 -3.72 18.47
C ARG A 10 -20.15 -4.02 16.99
N TYR A 11 -19.42 -3.17 16.27
CA TYR A 11 -18.96 -3.52 14.94
C TYR A 11 -18.11 -4.78 15.08
N ARG A 12 -18.62 -5.91 14.57
CA ARG A 12 -17.88 -7.15 14.45
C ARG A 12 -16.77 -6.84 13.45
N VAL A 13 -15.53 -6.72 13.94
CA VAL A 13 -14.34 -6.64 13.07
C VAL A 13 -14.45 -7.85 12.15
N ALA A 14 -14.61 -7.58 10.84
CA ALA A 14 -14.68 -8.64 9.85
C ALA A 14 -13.48 -9.55 10.09
N ALA A 15 -13.73 -10.87 10.21
CA ALA A 15 -12.67 -11.86 10.30
C ALA A 15 -11.68 -11.55 9.17
N GLN A 16 -10.44 -11.22 9.53
CA GLN A 16 -9.40 -11.00 8.54
C GLN A 16 -9.35 -12.29 7.69
N PRO A 17 -9.33 -12.20 6.36
CA PRO A 17 -9.15 -13.39 5.53
C PRO A 17 -7.90 -14.10 6.05
N GLU A 18 -7.99 -15.41 6.30
CA GLU A 18 -6.89 -16.22 6.83
C GLU A 18 -5.59 -15.78 6.15
N SER A 19 -4.67 -15.20 6.93
CA SER A 19 -3.39 -14.73 6.42
C SER A 19 -2.68 -15.94 5.82
N PHE A 20 -2.52 -15.94 4.50
CA PHE A 20 -1.77 -16.99 3.82
C PHE A 20 -0.30 -16.85 4.23
N ASP A 21 0.22 -17.87 4.93
CA ASP A 21 1.61 -17.96 5.32
C ASP A 21 2.39 -18.73 4.25
N PRO A 22 3.13 -18.05 3.36
CA PRO A 22 3.85 -18.72 2.28
C PRO A 22 4.95 -19.64 2.83
N ASP A 23 5.60 -19.27 3.93
CA ASP A 23 6.75 -19.99 4.47
C ASP A 23 6.34 -21.33 5.10
N ALA A 24 5.15 -21.39 5.70
CA ALA A 24 4.58 -22.63 6.21
C ALA A 24 4.08 -23.58 5.10
N VAL A 25 3.70 -23.04 3.94
CA VAL A 25 3.16 -23.82 2.81
C VAL A 25 4.26 -24.40 1.94
N LEU A 26 5.35 -23.64 1.72
CA LEU A 26 6.48 -24.02 0.88
C LEU A 26 6.98 -25.46 1.07
N PRO A 27 7.31 -25.95 2.29
CA PRO A 27 7.84 -27.30 2.46
C PRO A 27 6.82 -28.40 2.12
N ARG A 28 5.52 -28.09 2.11
CA ARG A 28 4.45 -29.05 1.80
C ARG A 28 4.16 -29.17 0.30
N ILE A 29 4.55 -28.16 -0.47
CA ILE A 29 4.34 -28.11 -1.92
C ILE A 29 5.64 -28.24 -2.70
N GLN A 30 6.79 -28.33 -2.01
CA GLN A 30 8.10 -28.37 -2.64
C GLN A 30 8.24 -29.51 -3.66
N HIS A 31 7.72 -30.69 -3.34
CA HIS A 31 7.73 -31.84 -4.27
C HIS A 31 6.89 -31.60 -5.53
N LEU A 32 5.88 -30.73 -5.47
CA LEU A 32 5.10 -30.31 -6.64
C LEU A 32 5.77 -29.17 -7.42
N LEU A 33 6.50 -28.28 -6.74
CA LEU A 33 7.25 -27.20 -7.37
C LEU A 33 8.48 -27.71 -8.15
N ASP A 34 9.11 -28.78 -7.66
CA ASP A 34 10.27 -29.40 -8.29
C ASP A 34 9.86 -30.35 -9.44
N ALA A 35 8.58 -30.75 -9.52
CA ALA A 35 8.06 -31.59 -10.58
C ALA A 35 7.75 -30.77 -11.85
N GLU A 36 8.19 -31.27 -13.01
CA GLU A 36 7.93 -30.63 -14.31
C GLU A 36 6.44 -30.75 -14.73
N ASP A 37 5.76 -31.81 -14.27
CA ASP A 37 4.32 -32.04 -14.44
C ASP A 37 3.69 -32.51 -13.10
N PRO A 38 3.12 -31.60 -12.29
CA PRO A 38 2.59 -31.92 -10.96
C PRO A 38 1.27 -32.69 -11.04
N ASP A 39 1.12 -33.74 -10.23
CA ASP A 39 -0.11 -34.52 -10.16
C ASP A 39 -1.27 -33.69 -9.60
N ILE A 40 -2.29 -33.47 -10.44
CA ILE A 40 -3.50 -32.73 -10.12
C ILE A 40 -4.29 -33.40 -8.98
N ASN A 41 -4.12 -34.71 -8.78
CA ASN A 41 -4.81 -35.46 -7.73
C ASN A 41 -4.08 -35.46 -6.38
N ASP A 42 -2.90 -34.83 -6.29
CA ASP A 42 -2.17 -34.73 -5.03
C ASP A 42 -2.98 -33.92 -3.99
N PRO A 43 -3.11 -34.39 -2.73
CA PRO A 43 -3.77 -33.64 -1.66
C PRO A 43 -3.23 -32.21 -1.43
N ALA A 44 -1.96 -31.95 -1.78
CA ALA A 44 -1.29 -30.66 -1.67
C ALA A 44 -1.51 -29.75 -2.91
N PHE A 45 -2.09 -30.26 -4.00
CA PHE A 45 -2.36 -29.48 -5.21
C PHE A 45 -3.22 -28.22 -4.97
N PRO A 46 -4.29 -28.24 -4.15
CA PRO A 46 -5.03 -27.03 -3.80
C PRO A 46 -4.19 -25.97 -3.07
N LEU A 47 -3.16 -26.38 -2.33
CA LEU A 47 -2.23 -25.45 -1.66
C LEU A 47 -1.28 -24.80 -2.67
N LEU A 48 -0.81 -25.54 -3.66
CA LEU A 48 -0.02 -25.00 -4.77
C LEU A 48 -0.79 -23.90 -5.50
N ALA A 49 -2.04 -24.17 -5.87
CA ALA A 49 -2.89 -23.18 -6.54
C ALA A 49 -3.12 -21.91 -5.70
N ARG A 50 -3.19 -22.01 -4.37
CA ARG A 50 -3.24 -20.85 -3.46
C ARG A 50 -1.92 -20.09 -3.44
N TYR A 51 -0.79 -20.81 -3.39
CA TYR A 51 0.55 -20.23 -3.39
C TYR A 51 0.84 -19.45 -4.68
N GLU A 52 0.49 -20.00 -5.84
CA GLU A 52 0.64 -19.31 -7.13
C GLU A 52 -0.22 -18.04 -7.23
N LYS A 53 -1.46 -18.10 -6.72
CA LYS A 53 -2.33 -16.91 -6.64
C LYS A 53 -1.68 -15.83 -5.79
N TRP A 54 -1.17 -16.19 -4.62
CA TRP A 54 -0.45 -15.28 -3.75
C TRP A 54 0.80 -14.69 -4.44
N GLN A 55 1.62 -15.51 -5.10
CA GLN A 55 2.79 -15.04 -5.84
C GLN A 55 2.41 -14.02 -6.92
N ARG A 56 1.32 -14.28 -7.66
CA ARG A 56 0.82 -13.37 -8.70
C ARG A 56 0.36 -12.04 -8.09
N GLU A 57 -0.30 -12.07 -6.94
CA GLU A 57 -0.73 -10.86 -6.23
C GLU A 57 0.46 -10.06 -5.72
N GLU A 58 1.48 -10.70 -5.14
CA GLU A 58 2.71 -10.04 -4.69
C GLU A 58 3.51 -9.46 -5.85
N TRP A 59 3.64 -10.20 -6.95
CA TRP A 59 4.25 -9.69 -8.18
C TRP A 59 3.51 -8.46 -8.69
N ARG A 60 2.17 -8.51 -8.71
CA ARG A 60 1.34 -7.38 -9.12
C ARG A 60 1.57 -6.17 -8.21
N LYS A 61 1.52 -6.34 -6.88
CA LYS A 61 1.76 -5.24 -5.92
C LYS A 61 3.15 -4.60 -6.13
N ARG A 62 4.20 -5.42 -6.32
CA ARG A 62 5.56 -4.92 -6.57
C ARG A 62 5.67 -4.22 -7.91
N SER A 63 5.08 -4.77 -8.97
CA SER A 63 5.04 -4.17 -10.30
C SER A 63 4.30 -2.83 -10.30
N ASP A 64 3.15 -2.76 -9.64
CA ASP A 64 2.33 -1.55 -9.49
C ASP A 64 3.08 -0.49 -8.67
N TYR A 65 3.73 -0.91 -7.58
CA TYR A 65 4.57 -0.02 -6.77
C TYR A 65 5.75 0.52 -7.59
N GLN A 66 6.44 -0.32 -8.37
CA GLN A 66 7.56 0.14 -9.20
C GLN A 66 7.12 1.08 -10.32
N SER A 67 6.04 0.75 -11.04
CA SER A 67 5.52 1.57 -12.15
C SER A 67 5.02 2.95 -11.69
N SER A 68 4.47 3.04 -10.47
CA SER A 68 4.06 4.30 -9.84
C SER A 68 5.18 5.00 -9.07
N LEU A 69 6.42 4.50 -9.11
CA LEU A 69 7.55 5.00 -8.31
C LEU A 69 7.26 5.03 -6.80
N GLY A 70 6.37 4.16 -6.36
CA GLY A 70 5.88 4.05 -5.01
C GLY A 70 5.05 5.25 -4.57
N ALA A 71 4.40 5.98 -5.48
CA ALA A 71 3.49 7.06 -5.12
C ALA A 71 2.30 6.56 -4.28
N ASP A 72 1.62 7.46 -3.58
CA ASP A 72 0.44 7.09 -2.80
C ASP A 72 -0.71 6.66 -3.73
N ALA A 73 -1.62 5.80 -3.25
CA ALA A 73 -2.64 5.14 -4.08
C ALA A 73 -3.60 6.11 -4.81
N GLY A 74 -3.73 7.35 -4.30
CA GLY A 74 -4.55 8.40 -4.90
C GLY A 74 -3.85 9.22 -5.99
N VAL A 75 -2.60 8.92 -6.33
CA VAL A 75 -1.83 9.62 -7.37
C VAL A 75 -1.81 8.80 -8.65
N PRO A 76 -2.23 9.36 -9.80
CA PRO A 76 -2.17 8.65 -11.08
C PRO A 76 -0.71 8.42 -11.50
N MET A 77 -0.46 7.28 -12.15
CA MET A 77 0.87 6.87 -12.59
C MET A 77 1.60 7.95 -13.42
N GLN A 78 0.88 8.64 -14.30
CA GLN A 78 1.44 9.71 -15.14
C GLN A 78 1.99 10.88 -14.32
N GLU A 79 1.33 11.22 -13.20
CA GLU A 79 1.78 12.31 -12.31
C GLU A 79 3.00 11.88 -11.50
N ALA A 80 3.04 10.61 -11.07
CA ALA A 80 4.22 10.06 -10.41
C ALA A 80 5.45 10.03 -11.35
N GLN A 81 5.25 9.66 -12.62
CA GLN A 81 6.33 9.58 -13.62
C GLN A 81 7.00 10.93 -13.91
N ARG A 82 6.30 12.07 -13.72
CA ARG A 82 6.93 13.41 -13.82
C ARG A 82 8.12 13.58 -12.88
N MET A 83 8.21 12.78 -11.82
CA MET A 83 9.37 12.76 -10.92
C MET A 83 10.68 12.32 -11.61
N TRP A 84 10.62 11.64 -12.76
CA TRP A 84 11.79 11.32 -13.58
C TRP A 84 12.28 12.48 -14.44
N GLU A 85 11.38 13.40 -14.82
CA GLU A 85 11.71 14.59 -15.61
C GLU A 85 12.44 15.65 -14.76
N ILE A 86 12.32 15.56 -13.44
CA ILE A 86 12.98 16.48 -12.50
C ILE A 86 14.40 15.95 -12.18
N GLY A 87 15.40 16.76 -12.52
CA GLY A 87 16.82 16.50 -12.26
C GLY A 87 17.15 16.23 -10.78
N ARG A 88 18.33 15.64 -10.53
CA ARG A 88 18.85 15.43 -9.17
C ARG A 88 19.52 16.71 -8.64
N LEU A 89 19.72 16.75 -7.32
CA LEU A 89 20.45 17.82 -6.64
C LEU A 89 21.90 17.85 -7.14
N GLU A 90 22.26 18.86 -7.92
CA GLU A 90 23.63 19.13 -8.36
C GLU A 90 24.21 20.28 -7.52
N ALA A 91 25.33 20.02 -6.86
CA ALA A 91 26.06 21.04 -6.09
C ALA A 91 26.99 21.81 -7.05
N GLU A 92 26.42 22.66 -7.90
CA GLU A 92 27.18 23.31 -8.97
C GLU A 92 28.02 24.52 -8.52
N SER A 93 27.78 25.09 -7.32
CA SER A 93 28.68 26.13 -6.76
C SER A 93 28.49 26.35 -5.25
N ALA A 94 29.55 26.83 -4.59
CA ALA A 94 29.67 26.91 -3.13
C ALA A 94 28.67 27.85 -2.42
N ASP A 95 28.01 28.76 -3.16
CA ASP A 95 27.15 29.81 -2.59
C ASP A 95 25.66 29.69 -2.99
N PHE A 96 25.28 28.75 -3.85
CA PHE A 96 23.89 28.56 -4.27
C PHE A 96 23.50 27.08 -4.30
N MET A 97 22.56 26.70 -3.43
CA MET A 97 21.87 25.40 -3.51
C MET A 97 20.61 25.54 -4.35
N LEU A 98 20.60 25.00 -5.58
CA LEU A 98 19.39 24.80 -6.37
C LEU A 98 18.67 23.55 -5.86
N ILE A 99 17.63 23.74 -5.05
CA ILE A 99 16.76 22.64 -4.63
C ILE A 99 15.97 22.18 -5.85
N HIS A 100 16.45 21.10 -6.50
CA HIS A 100 15.64 20.43 -7.51
C HIS A 100 14.40 19.83 -6.85
N THR A 101 13.24 20.10 -7.44
CA THR A 101 11.89 19.86 -6.89
C THR A 101 11.51 18.39 -6.72
N LYS A 102 12.43 17.44 -6.86
CA LYS A 102 12.12 16.00 -6.82
C LYS A 102 11.70 15.54 -5.44
N GLU A 103 12.46 15.91 -4.41
CA GLU A 103 12.13 15.63 -3.01
C GLU A 103 10.90 16.41 -2.57
N ALA A 104 10.75 17.66 -3.02
CA ALA A 104 9.53 18.45 -2.78
C ALA A 104 8.30 17.80 -3.43
N LEU A 105 8.42 17.36 -4.69
CA LEU A 105 7.36 16.64 -5.40
C LEU A 105 7.01 15.35 -4.67
N ARG A 106 8.01 14.62 -4.12
CA ARG A 106 7.80 13.42 -3.31
C ARG A 106 6.93 13.67 -2.08
N LEU A 107 7.06 14.83 -1.42
CA LEU A 107 6.16 15.22 -0.33
C LEU A 107 4.73 15.49 -0.82
N PHE A 108 4.59 16.06 -2.02
CA PHE A 108 3.28 16.31 -2.63
C PHE A 108 2.56 15.03 -3.08
N ILE A 109 3.24 14.15 -3.81
CA ILE A 109 2.66 12.88 -4.31
C ILE A 109 2.63 11.80 -3.22
N GLY A 110 3.45 11.93 -2.19
CA GLY A 110 3.62 10.94 -1.14
C GLY A 110 4.39 9.70 -1.58
N ARG A 111 4.45 8.74 -0.66
CA ARG A 111 5.01 7.42 -0.87
C ARG A 111 4.06 6.40 -0.24
N GLY A 112 3.52 5.49 -1.05
CA GLY A 112 2.70 4.37 -0.59
C GLY A 112 3.44 3.44 0.36
N ALA A 113 2.73 2.48 0.94
CA ALA A 113 3.37 1.42 1.72
C ALA A 113 4.25 0.57 0.79
N ASP A 114 5.51 0.41 1.16
CA ASP A 114 6.43 -0.46 0.44
C ASP A 114 5.99 -1.93 0.59
N PRO A 115 5.79 -2.69 -0.51
CA PRO A 115 5.44 -4.10 -0.43
C PRO A 115 6.47 -4.93 0.36
N ASP A 116 7.74 -4.52 0.38
CA ASP A 116 8.79 -5.20 1.15
C ASP A 116 8.95 -4.63 2.57
N GLY A 117 8.21 -3.57 2.94
CA GLY A 117 8.30 -2.92 4.25
C GLY A 117 9.64 -2.27 4.58
N LYS A 118 10.56 -2.13 3.61
CA LYS A 118 11.90 -1.54 3.83
C LYS A 118 11.84 -0.04 4.01
N VAL A 119 10.78 0.58 3.49
CA VAL A 119 10.67 2.03 3.37
C VAL A 119 9.35 2.52 3.97
N ALA A 120 9.43 3.53 4.84
CA ALA A 120 8.26 4.09 5.52
C ALA A 120 7.31 4.82 4.55
N ARG A 121 5.99 4.70 4.77
CA ARG A 121 4.98 5.46 4.03
C ARG A 121 5.16 6.97 4.29
N ILE A 122 4.97 7.79 3.24
CA ILE A 122 4.88 9.25 3.35
C ILE A 122 3.47 9.64 2.89
N PRO A 123 2.58 10.15 3.76
CA PRO A 123 1.27 10.60 3.31
C PRO A 123 1.44 11.81 2.37
N GLY A 124 0.88 11.73 1.17
CA GLY A 124 0.95 12.81 0.19
C GLY A 124 0.01 13.97 0.54
N ALA A 125 0.27 15.15 -0.01
CA ALA A 125 -0.55 16.35 0.19
C ALA A 125 -2.03 16.12 -0.18
N LYS A 126 -2.32 15.31 -1.22
CA LYS A 126 -3.70 14.96 -1.59
C LYS A 126 -4.40 14.13 -0.51
N SER A 127 -3.71 13.17 0.11
CA SER A 127 -4.26 12.35 1.19
C SER A 127 -4.49 13.17 2.46
N VAL A 128 -3.59 14.09 2.77
CA VAL A 128 -3.74 14.99 3.93
C VAL A 128 -4.88 15.98 3.69
N GLY A 129 -4.94 16.59 2.50
CA GLY A 129 -6.01 17.51 2.12
C GLY A 129 -7.40 16.85 2.11
N SER A 130 -7.51 15.60 1.64
CA SER A 130 -8.79 14.87 1.69
C SER A 130 -9.22 14.55 3.12
N ALA A 131 -8.27 14.18 4.00
CA ALA A 131 -8.54 13.97 5.41
C ALA A 131 -8.99 15.26 6.12
N LEU A 132 -8.33 16.39 5.84
CA LEU A 132 -8.74 17.70 6.36
C LEU A 132 -10.13 18.12 5.88
N ARG A 133 -10.46 17.88 4.61
CA ARG A 133 -11.81 18.13 4.07
C ARG A 133 -12.85 17.25 4.74
N ALA A 134 -12.55 15.96 4.92
CA ALA A 134 -13.45 15.03 5.60
C ALA A 134 -13.68 15.45 7.05
N LEU A 135 -12.61 15.87 7.75
CA LEU A 135 -12.69 16.42 9.10
C LEU A 135 -13.56 17.68 9.14
N TRP A 136 -13.36 18.62 8.21
CA TRP A 136 -14.17 19.83 8.10
C TRP A 136 -15.66 19.52 7.92
N ILE A 137 -16.00 18.61 7.00
CA ILE A 137 -17.39 18.18 6.77
C ILE A 137 -17.96 17.52 8.02
N ALA A 138 -17.19 16.66 8.69
CA ALA A 138 -17.61 16.03 9.94
C ALA A 138 -17.78 17.05 11.08
N SER A 139 -16.98 18.11 11.12
CA SER A 139 -17.11 19.19 12.10
C SER A 139 -18.26 20.15 11.82
N GLY A 140 -18.85 20.12 10.61
CA GLY A 140 -19.91 21.03 10.17
C GLY A 140 -21.25 20.93 10.93
N GLN A 141 -21.35 20.06 11.94
CA GLN A 141 -22.50 19.94 12.84
C GLN A 141 -22.20 20.26 14.32
N ASP A 142 -20.94 20.57 14.67
CA ASP A 142 -20.51 20.94 16.03
C ASP A 142 -19.59 22.18 15.98
N ASN A 143 -20.05 23.27 15.36
CA ASN A 143 -19.46 24.58 15.61
C ASN A 143 -20.22 25.23 16.79
N PRO A 144 -19.63 25.39 17.99
CA PRO A 144 -20.31 25.99 19.15
C PRO A 144 -20.36 27.53 19.12
N TYR A 145 -20.15 28.14 17.95
CA TYR A 145 -20.32 29.56 17.70
C TYR A 145 -21.27 29.78 16.53
#